data_AF-A0A7X6Z4W4-F1
#
_entry.id   AF-A0A7X6Z4W4-F1
#
_cell.length_a   1.000
_cell.length_b   1.000
_cell.length_c   1.000
_cell.angle_alpha   90.00
_cell.angle_beta   90.00
_cell.angle_gamma   90.00
#
_symmetry.space_group_name_H-M   'P 1'
#
loop_
_entity.id
_entity.type
_entity.pdbx_description
1 polymer ?
#
loop_
_entity_poly.entity_id
_entity_poly.type
_entity_poly.pdbx_seq_one_letter_code
_entity_poly.pdbx_strand_id
1 'polypeptide(L)' 'MKKAPKKQRQSRILQLVGERNIETQSDLVDALRTIGMDVTQATVSRDIKELGIVKVMT' A
#
# COMPACT_ATOMS: atom_id res chain seq x y z
N MET A 1 0.40 -11.68 -14.03
CA MET A 1 0.88 -10.83 -12.91
C MET A 1 0.89 -11.69 -11.65
N LYS A 2 1.92 -11.59 -10.79
CA LYS A 2 2.06 -12.48 -9.61
C LYS A 2 1.39 -11.84 -8.39
N LYS A 3 0.55 -12.61 -7.70
CA LYS A 3 -0.05 -12.21 -6.41
C LYS A 3 1.08 -11.90 -5.42
N ALA A 4 1.02 -10.72 -4.82
CA ALA A 4 2.05 -10.26 -3.90
C ALA A 4 2.05 -11.02 -2.57
N PRO A 5 3.19 -11.56 -2.11
CA PRO A 5 3.30 -12.09 -0.75
C PRO A 5 3.01 -10.98 0.27
N LYS A 6 2.19 -11.28 1.29
CA LYS A 6 1.72 -10.30 2.28
C LYS A 6 2.85 -9.50 2.94
N LYS A 7 3.88 -10.18 3.47
CA LYS A 7 5.02 -9.53 4.12
C LYS A 7 5.76 -8.56 3.18
N GLN A 8 6.01 -8.99 1.93
CA GLN A 8 6.68 -8.16 0.95
C GLN A 8 5.83 -6.94 0.58
N ARG A 9 4.52 -7.12 0.41
CA ARG A 9 3.58 -6.03 0.15
C ARG A 9 3.53 -5.02 1.28
N GLN A 10 3.39 -5.48 2.52
CA GLN A 10 3.37 -4.62 3.70
C GLN A 10 4.66 -3.81 3.87
N SER A 11 5.82 -4.42 3.62
CA SER A 11 7.10 -3.71 3.59
C SER A 11 7.13 -2.63 2.51
N ARG A 12 6.63 -2.91 1.30
CA ARG A 12 6.52 -1.90 0.23
C ARG A 12 5.53 -0.79 0.56
N ILE A 13 4.42 -1.11 1.22
CA ILE A 13 3.45 -0.10 1.68
C ILE A 13 4.15 0.90 2.61
N LEU A 14 4.86 0.42 3.64
CA LEU A 14 5.59 1.28 4.58
C LEU A 14 6.64 2.15 3.87
N GLN A 15 7.36 1.58 2.90
CA GLN A 15 8.31 2.33 2.09
C GLN A 15 7.62 3.44 1.27
N LEU A 16 6.55 3.11 0.55
CA LEU A 16 5.84 4.04 -0.32
C LEU A 16 5.21 5.22 0.44
N VAL A 17 4.61 4.97 1.60
CA VAL A 17 4.03 6.05 2.42
C VAL A 17 5.10 6.95 3.07
N GLY A 18 6.34 6.46 3.21
CA GLY A 18 7.47 7.26 3.69
C GLY A 18 8.19 8.04 2.59
N GLU A 19 8.15 7.57 1.33
CA GLU A 19 8.89 8.15 0.20
C GLU A 19 8.03 9.01 -0.73
N ARG A 20 6.71 8.85 -0.71
CA ARG A 20 5.78 9.49 -1.65
C ARG A 20 4.62 10.15 -0.92
N ASN A 21 4.06 11.19 -1.53
CA ASN A 21 2.77 11.73 -1.08
C ASN A 21 1.64 10.76 -1.51
N ILE A 22 1.15 9.97 -0.55
CA ILE A 22 0.04 9.03 -0.74
C ILE A 22 -1.18 9.59 -0.01
N GLU A 23 -2.18 10.07 -0.75
CA GLU A 23 -3.34 10.70 -0.13
C GLU A 23 -4.50 9.73 0.08
N THR A 24 -4.62 8.73 -0.80
CA THR A 24 -5.71 7.77 -0.82
C THR A 24 -5.21 6.33 -0.90
N GLN A 25 -6.08 5.38 -0.55
CA GLN A 25 -5.77 3.95 -0.70
C GLN A 25 -5.64 3.56 -2.18
N SER A 26 -6.31 4.26 -3.08
CA SER A 26 -6.19 4.05 -4.54
C SER A 26 -4.80 4.43 -5.02
N ASP A 27 -4.24 5.55 -4.53
CA ASP A 27 -2.88 5.98 -4.88
C ASP A 27 -1.86 4.90 -4.49
N LEU A 28 -2.05 4.28 -3.32
CA LEU A 28 -1.18 3.21 -2.85
C LEU A 28 -1.35 1.93 -3.69
N VAL A 29 -2.57 1.60 -4.11
CA VAL A 29 -2.83 0.49 -5.04
C VAL A 29 -2.10 0.72 -6.37
N ASP A 30 -2.21 1.92 -6.93
CA ASP A 30 -1.58 2.25 -8.21
C ASP A 30 -0.06 2.26 -8.10
N ALA A 31 0.49 2.81 -7.02
CA ALA A 31 1.92 2.76 -6.73
C ALA A 31 2.45 1.31 -6.64
N LEU A 32 1.74 0.43 -5.94
CA LEU A 32 2.09 -0.99 -5.86
C LEU A 32 2.00 -1.69 -7.23
N ARG A 33 0.96 -1.38 -8.02
CA ARG A 33 0.82 -1.93 -9.37
C ARG A 33 1.94 -1.47 -10.31
N THR A 34 2.40 -0.23 -10.19
CA THR A 34 3.51 0.28 -11.01
C THR A 34 4.83 -0.47 -10.78
N ILE A 35 5.02 -1.06 -9.60
CA ILE A 35 6.19 -1.90 -9.27
C ILE A 35 5.92 -3.40 -9.52
N GLY A 36 4.87 -3.73 -10.29
CA GLY A 36 4.53 -5.08 -10.70
C GLY A 36 3.76 -5.91 -9.66
N MET A 37 3.22 -5.26 -8.63
CA MET A 37 2.54 -5.92 -7.52
C MET A 37 1.01 -5.90 -7.72
N ASP A 38 0.43 -7.06 -8.01
CA ASP A 38 -1.02 -7.16 -8.24
C ASP A 38 -1.81 -7.18 -6.92
N VAL A 39 -2.58 -6.11 -6.69
CA VAL A 39 -3.32 -5.85 -5.45
C VAL A 39 -4.65 -5.14 -5.76
N THR A 40 -5.58 -5.23 -4.81
CA THR A 40 -6.85 -4.50 -4.84
C THR A 40 -6.91 -3.51 -3.68
N GLN A 41 -7.83 -2.56 -3.76
CA GLN A 41 -8.10 -1.62 -2.67
C GLN A 41 -8.47 -2.36 -1.37
N ALA A 42 -9.29 -3.41 -1.44
CA ALA A 42 -9.66 -4.20 -0.25
C ALA A 42 -8.47 -4.96 0.37
N THR A 43 -7.46 -5.33 -0.42
CA THR A 43 -6.21 -5.91 0.10
C THR A 43 -5.38 -4.84 0.80
N VAL A 44 -5.18 -3.69 0.15
CA VAL A 44 -4.40 -2.57 0.71
C VAL A 44 -5.06 -1.99 1.97
N SER A 45 -6.38 -1.85 1.99
CA SER A 45 -7.16 -1.42 3.16
C SER A 45 -6.89 -2.29 4.40
N ARG A 46 -6.88 -3.61 4.21
CA ARG A 46 -6.57 -4.57 5.29
C ARG A 46 -5.13 -4.42 5.76
N ASP A 47 -4.17 -4.28 4.86
CA ASP A 47 -2.78 -4.10 5.24
C ASP A 47 -2.52 -2.79 5.98
N ILE A 48 -3.11 -1.67 5.55
CA ILE A 48 -3.05 -0.38 6.26
C ILE A 48 -3.56 -0.56 7.70
N LYS A 49 -4.70 -1.23 7.86
CA LYS A 49 -5.31 -1.48 9.17
C LYS A 49 -4.43 -2.36 10.06
N GLU A 50 -3.86 -3.43 9.50
CA GLU A 50 -2.95 -4.32 10.23
C GLU A 50 -1.61 -3.65 10.58
N LEU A 51 -1.13 -2.74 9.74
CA LEU A 51 0.10 -1.98 9.96
C LEU A 51 -0.08 -0.79 10.91
N GLY A 52 -1.33 -0.44 11.27
CA GLY A 52 -1.62 0.72 12.10
C GLY A 52 -1.31 2.06 11.44
N ILE A 53 -1.29 2.11 10.10
CA ILE A 53 -1.03 3.36 9.36
C ILE A 53 -2.27 4.26 9.48
N VAL A 54 -2.04 5.48 9.97
CA VAL A 54 -3.07 6.52 10.10
C VAL A 54 -2.70 7.74 9.27
N LYS A 55 -3.68 8.34 8.59
CA LYS A 55 -3.49 9.61 7.91
C LYS A 55 -3.58 10.73 8.94
N VAL A 56 -2.49 11.48 9.11
CA VAL A 56 -2.53 12.73 9.87
C VAL A 56 -3.08 13.79 8.93
N MET A 57 -4.23 14.39 9.28
CA MET A 57 -4.76 15.54 8.57
C MET A 57 -4.09 16.78 9.19
N THR A 58 -3.34 17.52 8.38
CA THR A 58 -2.73 18.80 8.75
C THR A 58 -3.23 19.87 7.79
#